data_AF-D7CY64-F1
#
_entry.id   AF-D7CY64-F1
#
_cell.length_a   1.000
_cell.length_b   1.000
_cell.length_c   1.000
_cell.angle_alpha   90.00
_cell.angle_beta   90.00
_cell.angle_gamma   90.00
#
_symmetry.space_group_name_H-M   'P 1'
#
loop_
_entity.id
_entity.type
_entity.pdbx_description
1 polymer ?
#
loop_
_entity_poly.entity_id
_entity_poly.type
_entity_poly.pdbx_seq_one_letter_code
_entity_poly.pdbx_strand_id
1 'polypeptide(L)'
;MTRPQPLPTLLGALVLLAGIVAFVRSSPPPLAPPPQVPLVAAPASPFEATLVGVTATGEVRETVSLQSYPEPGAQLAATLRALRAWLRDEGGWPEALGAPRVFLPVPTHAVLDFPLSAPPDLSAEAEAQLIASLRRTAARQGVREVTLLVNGRAPATFLGHVALADALELPPDGVQRGE
;
A
#
# COMPACT_ATOMS: atom_id res chain seq x y z
N MET A 1 1.18 -88.58 -8.95
CA MET A 1 0.18 -87.69 -9.57
C MET A 1 0.83 -86.35 -9.83
N THR A 2 1.25 -86.10 -11.07
CA THR A 2 1.86 -84.83 -11.50
C THR A 2 1.27 -84.51 -12.85
N ARG A 3 0.26 -83.62 -12.88
CA ARG A 3 -0.38 -83.18 -14.13
C ARG A 3 0.65 -82.36 -14.93
N PRO A 4 0.92 -82.69 -16.21
CA PRO A 4 1.76 -81.86 -17.06
C PRO A 4 1.07 -80.51 -17.26
N GLN A 5 1.77 -79.42 -16.96
CA GLN A 5 1.27 -78.09 -17.26
C GLN A 5 1.16 -77.91 -18.79
N PRO A 6 0.03 -77.41 -19.32
CA PRO A 6 -0.10 -77.21 -20.74
C PRO A 6 0.81 -76.06 -21.18
N LEU A 7 1.69 -76.33 -22.14
CA LEU A 7 2.60 -75.40 -22.83
C LEU A 7 2.06 -73.96 -23.06
N PRO A 8 0.78 -73.71 -23.41
CA PRO A 8 0.26 -72.35 -23.57
C PRO A 8 0.36 -71.48 -22.30
N THR A 9 0.32 -72.08 -21.10
CA THR A 9 0.39 -71.37 -19.82
C THR A 9 1.80 -70.79 -19.57
N LEU A 10 2.83 -71.53 -19.99
CA LEU A 10 4.24 -71.14 -19.84
C LEU A 10 4.61 -70.00 -20.79
N LEU A 11 4.09 -70.05 -22.03
CA LEU A 11 4.25 -68.98 -23.02
C LEU A 11 3.51 -67.70 -22.60
N GLY A 12 2.28 -67.82 -22.10
CA GLY A 12 1.52 -66.68 -21.58
C GLY A 12 2.22 -66.00 -20.40
N ALA A 13 2.77 -66.77 -19.47
CA ALA A 13 3.55 -66.23 -18.36
C ALA A 13 4.81 -65.48 -18.82
N LEU A 14 5.51 -66.00 -19.85
CA LEU A 14 6.71 -65.37 -20.39
C LEU A 14 6.43 -64.06 -21.12
N VAL A 15 5.33 -63.99 -21.89
CA VAL A 15 4.89 -62.74 -22.54
C VAL A 15 4.48 -61.69 -21.51
N LEU A 16 3.78 -62.10 -20.45
CA LEU A 16 3.40 -61.20 -19.37
C LEU A 16 4.63 -60.65 -18.64
N LEU A 17 5.63 -61.50 -18.37
CA LEU A 17 6.88 -61.09 -17.73
C LEU A 17 7.67 -60.11 -18.60
N ALA A 18 7.76 -60.36 -19.91
CA ALA A 18 8.43 -59.47 -20.86
C ALA A 18 7.72 -58.11 -20.95
N GLY A 19 6.38 -58.09 -20.93
CA GLY A 19 5.59 -56.86 -20.92
C GLY A 19 5.82 -56.01 -19.67
N ILE A 20 5.89 -56.63 -18.48
CA ILE A 20 6.15 -55.93 -17.22
C ILE A 20 7.56 -55.34 -17.20
N VAL A 21 8.57 -56.08 -17.68
CA VAL A 21 9.96 -55.58 -17.75
C VAL A 21 10.08 -54.40 -18.72
N ALA A 22 9.40 -54.46 -19.87
CA ALA A 22 9.36 -53.34 -20.80
C ALA A 22 8.67 -52.12 -20.20
N PHE A 23 7.54 -52.30 -19.52
CA PHE A 23 6.78 -51.22 -18.89
C PHE A 23 7.57 -50.51 -17.79
N VAL A 24 8.26 -51.25 -16.92
CA VAL A 24 9.09 -50.66 -15.85
C VAL A 24 10.25 -49.85 -16.45
N ARG A 25 10.85 -50.33 -17.55
CA ARG A 25 11.95 -49.62 -18.24
C ARG A 25 11.51 -48.40 -19.05
N SER A 26 10.24 -48.30 -19.41
CA SER A 26 9.69 -47.16 -20.17
C SER A 26 9.23 -45.99 -19.31
N SER A 27 9.48 -46.01 -17.99
CA SER A 27 9.11 -44.89 -17.12
C SER A 27 9.84 -43.62 -17.58
N PRO A 28 9.12 -42.56 -17.98
CA PRO A 28 9.75 -41.32 -18.41
C PRO A 28 10.59 -40.76 -17.26
N PRO A 29 11.76 -40.16 -17.55
CA PRO A 29 12.60 -39.59 -16.51
C PRO A 29 11.78 -38.57 -15.71
N PRO A 30 11.93 -38.53 -14.36
CA PRO A 30 11.25 -37.53 -13.56
C PRO A 30 11.61 -36.14 -14.09
N LEU A 31 10.60 -35.36 -14.46
CA LEU A 31 10.78 -33.97 -14.86
C LEU A 31 11.51 -33.26 -13.71
N ALA A 32 12.67 -32.68 -14.01
CA ALA A 32 13.35 -31.83 -13.05
C ALA A 32 12.37 -30.73 -12.60
N PRO A 33 12.23 -30.47 -11.29
CA PRO A 33 11.42 -29.36 -10.84
C PRO A 33 11.95 -28.08 -11.51
N PRO A 34 11.07 -27.18 -11.96
CA PRO A 34 11.50 -25.93 -12.58
C PRO A 34 12.48 -25.22 -11.64
N PRO A 35 13.56 -24.63 -12.16
CA PRO A 35 14.51 -23.90 -11.35
C PRO A 35 13.75 -22.83 -10.56
N GLN A 36 13.77 -22.94 -9.23
CA GLN A 36 13.25 -21.90 -8.36
C GLN A 36 14.22 -20.74 -8.46
N VAL A 37 13.90 -19.75 -9.29
CA VAL A 37 14.60 -18.47 -9.28
C VAL A 37 14.15 -17.78 -7.98
N PRO A 38 15.03 -17.60 -6.98
CA PRO A 38 14.66 -16.78 -5.83
C PRO A 38 14.28 -15.41 -6.36
N LEU A 39 13.04 -14.99 -6.09
CA LEU A 39 12.61 -13.63 -6.39
C LEU A 39 13.36 -12.71 -5.42
N VAL A 40 14.59 -12.38 -5.76
CA VAL A 40 15.34 -11.33 -5.08
C VAL A 40 14.65 -10.04 -5.49
N ALA A 41 13.71 -9.58 -4.67
CA ALA A 41 13.17 -8.25 -4.82
C ALA A 41 14.35 -7.28 -4.77
N ALA A 42 14.65 -6.63 -5.89
CA ALA A 42 15.65 -5.57 -5.89
C ALA A 42 15.26 -4.56 -4.80
N PRO A 43 16.20 -4.11 -3.96
CA PRO A 43 15.89 -3.11 -2.96
C PRO A 43 15.30 -1.90 -3.69
N ALA A 44 14.10 -1.48 -3.27
CA ALA A 44 13.44 -0.33 -3.87
C ALA A 44 14.38 0.87 -3.77
N SER A 45 14.79 1.42 -4.92
CA SER A 45 15.70 2.56 -4.93
C SER A 45 15.05 3.73 -4.20
N PRO A 46 15.79 4.46 -3.34
CA PRO A 46 15.23 5.60 -2.65
C PRO A 46 14.73 6.65 -3.66
N PHE A 47 13.73 7.41 -3.27
CA PHE A 47 13.17 8.49 -4.08
C PHE A 47 13.33 9.82 -3.36
N GLU A 48 13.42 10.90 -4.13
CA GLU A 48 13.44 12.25 -3.59
C GLU A 48 12.01 12.79 -3.45
N ALA A 49 11.66 13.23 -2.24
CA ALA A 49 10.41 13.91 -1.95
C ALA A 49 10.66 15.37 -1.64
N THR A 50 9.91 16.27 -2.28
CA THR A 50 9.90 17.70 -1.90
C THR A 50 8.83 17.95 -0.85
N LEU A 51 9.27 18.31 0.34
CA LEU A 51 8.44 18.81 1.44
C LEU A 51 8.23 20.31 1.25
N VAL A 52 7.01 20.78 1.50
CA VAL A 52 6.66 22.19 1.38
C VAL A 52 6.05 22.66 2.69
N GLY A 53 6.72 23.61 3.33
CA GLY A 53 6.29 24.26 4.56
C GLY A 53 5.83 25.67 4.23
N VAL A 54 4.66 26.04 4.74
CA VAL A 54 4.10 27.37 4.61
C VAL A 54 4.14 28.01 5.98
N THR A 55 4.76 29.18 6.07
CA THR A 55 4.91 29.97 7.30
C THR A 55 4.38 31.38 7.07
N ALA A 56 4.39 32.20 8.12
CA ALA A 56 4.02 33.61 8.02
C ALA A 56 4.95 34.41 7.09
N THR A 57 6.20 33.96 6.91
CA THR A 57 7.20 34.63 6.06
C THR A 57 7.17 34.15 4.62
N GLY A 58 6.50 33.03 4.32
CA GLY A 58 6.33 32.52 2.97
C GLY A 58 6.41 31.00 2.87
N GLU A 59 6.80 30.52 1.70
CA GLU A 59 6.97 29.09 1.43
C GLU A 59 8.45 28.70 1.53
N VAL A 60 8.72 27.65 2.31
CA VAL A 60 10.03 27.01 2.42
C VAL A 60 9.92 25.59 1.86
N ARG A 61 10.99 25.11 1.22
CA ARG A 61 11.04 23.79 0.61
C ARG A 61 12.25 23.03 1.12
N GLU A 62 12.06 21.74 1.34
CA GLU A 62 13.12 20.81 1.69
C GLU A 62 13.00 19.57 0.80
N THR A 63 14.14 19.07 0.29
CA THR A 63 14.17 17.81 -0.44
C THR A 63 14.77 16.74 0.45
N VAL A 64 14.03 15.66 0.64
CA VAL A 64 14.44 14.53 1.47
C VAL A 64 14.50 13.25 0.65
N SER A 65 15.50 12.41 0.91
CA SER A 65 15.59 11.08 0.32
C SER A 65 14.82 10.09 1.20
N LEU A 66 13.79 9.46 0.65
CA LEU A 66 12.93 8.53 1.36
C LEU A 66 13.01 7.13 0.74
N GLN A 67 12.73 6.13 1.56
CA GLN A 67 12.55 4.76 1.08
C GLN A 67 11.38 4.72 0.09
N SER A 68 11.59 4.05 -1.05
CA SER A 68 10.52 3.86 -2.03
C SER A 68 9.56 2.75 -1.59
N TYR A 69 8.29 2.97 -1.85
CA TYR A 69 7.20 2.04 -1.56
C TYR A 69 6.48 1.72 -2.88
N PRO A 70 6.05 0.47 -3.10
CA PRO A 70 5.36 0.09 -4.33
C PRO A 70 3.95 0.70 -4.43
N GLU A 71 3.33 0.99 -3.29
CA GLU A 71 1.99 1.57 -3.24
C GLU A 71 2.08 3.11 -3.14
N PRO A 72 1.39 3.86 -4.03
CA PRO A 72 1.37 5.33 -3.98
C PRO A 72 0.89 5.89 -2.63
N GLY A 73 -0.06 5.18 -1.97
CA GLY A 73 -0.60 5.59 -0.67
C GLY A 73 0.45 5.52 0.43
N ALA A 74 1.21 4.43 0.46
CA ALA A 74 2.34 4.27 1.37
C ALA A 74 3.45 5.30 1.11
N GLN A 75 3.72 5.62 -0.16
CA GLN A 75 4.71 6.62 -0.54
C GLN A 75 4.31 8.04 -0.09
N LEU A 76 3.05 8.42 -0.29
CA LEU A 76 2.51 9.68 0.20
C LEU A 76 2.49 9.73 1.74
N ALA A 77 2.11 8.63 2.40
CA ALA A 77 2.14 8.54 3.86
C ALA A 77 3.56 8.70 4.42
N ALA A 78 4.57 8.13 3.77
CA ALA A 78 5.97 8.33 4.14
C ALA A 78 6.39 9.79 3.96
N THR A 79 5.99 10.42 2.86
CA THR A 79 6.26 11.84 2.58
C THR A 79 5.63 12.76 3.62
N LEU A 80 4.36 12.54 3.98
CA LEU A 80 3.67 13.35 4.99
C LEU A 80 4.23 13.11 6.40
N ARG A 81 4.75 11.91 6.69
CA ARG A 81 5.46 11.65 7.94
C ARG A 81 6.79 12.42 8.02
N ALA A 82 7.51 12.52 6.91
CA ALA A 82 8.71 13.34 6.81
C ALA A 82 8.38 14.83 6.95
N LEU A 83 7.32 15.32 6.28
CA LEU A 83 6.81 16.68 6.45
C LEU A 83 6.50 16.98 7.92
N ARG A 84 5.80 16.08 8.63
CA ARG A 84 5.52 16.24 10.06
C ARG A 84 6.79 16.35 10.88
N ALA A 85 7.78 15.48 10.63
CA ALA A 85 9.04 15.51 11.38
C ALA A 85 9.74 16.86 11.20
N TRP A 86 9.89 17.30 9.96
CA TRP A 86 10.50 18.59 9.63
C TRP A 86 9.75 19.79 10.22
N LEU A 87 8.43 19.87 10.01
CA LEU A 87 7.62 20.97 10.55
C LEU A 87 7.56 20.99 12.07
N ARG A 88 7.70 19.83 12.74
CA ARG A 88 7.77 19.79 14.20
C ARG A 88 9.06 20.42 14.72
N ASP A 89 10.17 20.17 14.04
CA ASP A 89 11.47 20.75 14.40
C ASP A 89 11.47 22.28 14.17
N GLU A 90 10.73 22.76 13.16
CA GLU A 90 10.48 24.19 12.88
C GLU A 90 9.35 24.82 13.74
N GLY A 91 8.68 24.03 14.59
CA GLY A 91 7.57 24.50 15.45
C GLY A 91 6.23 24.73 14.73
N GLY A 92 6.09 24.35 13.46
CA GLY A 92 4.87 24.48 12.67
C GLY A 92 3.87 23.32 12.79
N TRP A 93 4.25 22.19 13.42
CA TRP A 93 3.36 21.04 13.61
C TRP A 93 2.95 20.87 15.08
N PRO A 94 1.64 20.88 15.42
CA PRO A 94 1.17 20.71 16.80
C PRO A 94 1.57 19.37 17.41
N GLU A 95 2.08 19.37 18.65
CA GLU A 95 2.52 18.13 19.32
C GLU A 95 1.40 17.10 19.47
N ALA A 96 0.17 17.55 19.78
CA ALA A 96 -1.00 16.70 19.94
C ALA A 96 -1.49 16.07 18.62
N LEU A 97 -1.02 16.56 17.47
CA LEU A 97 -1.45 16.08 16.15
C LEU A 97 -0.54 14.94 15.67
N GLY A 98 -1.11 13.74 15.57
CA GLY A 98 -0.44 12.58 14.98
C GLY A 98 -0.20 12.72 13.47
N ALA A 99 0.56 11.79 12.90
CA ALA A 99 0.64 11.69 11.44
C ALA A 99 -0.73 11.24 10.87
N PRO A 100 -1.16 11.77 9.72
CA PRO A 100 -2.41 11.34 9.11
C PRO A 100 -2.32 9.91 8.60
N ARG A 101 -3.45 9.21 8.65
CA ARG A 101 -3.70 8.01 7.85
C ARG A 101 -4.03 8.48 6.44
N VAL A 102 -3.42 7.84 5.44
CA VAL A 102 -3.55 8.24 4.05
C VAL A 102 -4.31 7.18 3.29
N PHE A 103 -5.34 7.61 2.56
CA PHE A 103 -6.08 6.78 1.62
C PHE A 103 -6.08 7.47 0.25
N LEU A 104 -5.84 6.71 -0.81
CA LEU A 104 -5.90 7.19 -2.19
C LEU A 104 -7.00 6.42 -2.92
N PRO A 105 -8.29 6.84 -2.81
CA PRO A 105 -9.37 6.24 -3.60
C PRO A 105 -9.06 6.28 -5.10
N VAL A 106 -8.36 7.33 -5.56
CA VAL A 106 -7.76 7.43 -6.88
C VAL A 106 -6.37 8.10 -6.77
N PRO A 107 -5.45 7.92 -7.74
CA PRO A 107 -4.08 8.43 -7.63
C PRO A 107 -3.97 9.95 -7.44
N THR A 108 -4.96 10.72 -7.90
CA THR A 108 -4.94 12.19 -7.86
C THR A 108 -5.73 12.79 -6.69
N HIS A 109 -6.36 11.97 -5.85
CA HIS A 109 -7.17 12.43 -4.72
C HIS A 109 -6.75 11.69 -3.45
N ALA A 110 -6.21 12.43 -2.48
CA ALA A 110 -5.85 11.88 -1.18
C ALA A 110 -6.91 12.23 -0.13
N VAL A 111 -7.24 11.25 0.70
CA VAL A 111 -8.01 11.42 1.94
C VAL A 111 -7.04 11.26 3.09
N LEU A 112 -6.90 12.32 3.89
CA LEU A 112 -6.00 12.37 5.04
C LEU A 112 -6.85 12.37 6.32
N ASP A 113 -6.85 11.25 7.03
CA ASP A 113 -7.57 11.11 8.31
C ASP A 113 -6.63 11.34 9.48
N PHE A 114 -6.91 12.37 10.27
CA PHE A 114 -6.14 12.74 11.44
C PHE A 114 -6.80 12.14 12.70
N PRO A 115 -6.17 11.12 13.33
CA PRO A 115 -6.61 10.67 14.63
C PRO A 115 -6.30 11.75 15.67
N LEU A 116 -7.34 12.24 16.34
CA LEU A 116 -7.24 13.35 17.27
C LEU A 116 -7.98 13.05 18.57
N SER A 117 -7.23 13.01 19.68
CA SER A 117 -7.81 12.79 21.01
C SER A 117 -8.33 14.08 21.66
N ALA A 118 -7.69 15.22 21.36
CA ALA A 118 -8.08 16.54 21.84
C ALA A 118 -7.70 17.60 20.80
N PRO A 119 -8.47 18.69 20.66
CA PRO A 119 -8.11 19.80 19.77
C PRO A 119 -6.73 20.36 20.14
N PRO A 120 -5.81 20.53 19.17
CA PRO A 120 -4.52 21.15 19.45
C PRO A 120 -4.73 22.65 19.69
N ASP A 121 -3.91 23.22 20.58
CA ASP A 121 -3.85 24.67 20.76
C ASP A 121 -3.06 25.28 19.59
N LEU A 122 -3.76 25.92 18.67
CA LEU A 122 -3.22 26.45 17.42
C LEU A 122 -4.02 27.68 17.00
N SER A 123 -3.37 28.72 16.49
CA SER A 123 -4.08 29.86 15.92
C SER A 123 -4.72 29.50 14.57
N ALA A 124 -5.74 30.25 14.16
CA ALA A 124 -6.36 30.11 12.84
C ALA A 124 -5.36 30.26 11.67
N GLU A 125 -4.38 31.15 11.84
CA GLU A 125 -3.34 31.37 10.85
C GLU A 125 -2.41 30.15 10.72
N ALA A 126 -1.96 29.60 11.85
CA ALA A 126 -1.13 28.40 11.84
C ALA A 126 -1.91 27.17 11.34
N GLU A 127 -3.22 27.09 11.60
CA GLU A 127 -4.09 26.05 11.01
C GLU A 127 -4.11 26.15 9.48
N ALA A 128 -4.28 27.36 8.94
CA ALA A 128 -4.27 27.59 7.49
C ALA A 128 -2.91 27.27 6.86
N GLN A 129 -1.81 27.64 7.53
CA GLN A 129 -0.44 27.32 7.13
C GLN A 129 -0.19 25.80 7.09
N LEU A 130 -0.66 25.07 8.10
CA LEU A 130 -0.57 23.61 8.15
C LEU A 130 -1.35 22.96 6.99
N ILE A 131 -2.59 23.39 6.76
CA ILE A 131 -3.43 22.90 5.65
C ILE A 131 -2.74 23.18 4.30
N ALA A 132 -2.17 24.37 4.12
CA ALA A 132 -1.47 24.74 2.90
C ALA A 132 -0.20 23.89 2.70
N SER A 133 0.56 23.62 3.76
CA SER A 133 1.75 22.77 3.73
C SER A 133 1.42 21.32 3.32
N LEU A 134 0.36 20.76 3.90
CA LEU A 134 -0.15 19.43 3.55
C LEU A 134 -0.54 19.35 2.07
N ARG A 135 -1.37 20.30 1.62
CA ARG A 135 -1.87 20.34 0.23
C ARG A 135 -0.74 20.52 -0.78
N ARG A 136 0.20 21.44 -0.53
CA ARG A 136 1.32 21.70 -1.44
C ARG A 136 2.31 20.54 -1.48
N THR A 137 2.57 19.91 -0.35
CA THR A 137 3.41 18.70 -0.29
C THR A 137 2.76 17.55 -1.05
N ALA A 138 1.47 17.29 -0.84
CA ALA A 138 0.73 16.28 -1.59
C ALA A 138 0.73 16.57 -3.11
N ALA A 139 0.59 17.84 -3.50
CA ALA A 139 0.67 18.26 -4.90
C ALA A 139 2.03 17.97 -5.55
N ARG A 140 3.13 18.06 -4.80
CA ARG A 140 4.45 17.64 -5.30
C ARG A 140 4.55 16.13 -5.56
N GLN A 141 3.69 15.34 -4.94
CA GLN A 141 3.56 13.90 -5.15
C GLN A 141 2.48 13.54 -6.19
N GLY A 142 1.95 14.52 -6.93
CA GLY A 142 0.97 14.29 -8.00
C GLY A 142 -0.50 14.29 -7.55
N VAL A 143 -0.77 14.54 -6.26
CA VAL A 143 -2.15 14.66 -5.74
C VAL A 143 -2.73 16.02 -6.09
N ARG A 144 -3.89 16.06 -6.73
CA ARG A 144 -4.58 17.31 -7.11
C ARG A 144 -5.55 17.77 -6.03
N GLU A 145 -6.21 16.83 -5.38
CA GLU A 145 -7.26 17.10 -4.40
C GLU A 145 -6.94 16.40 -3.07
N VAL A 146 -7.19 17.10 -1.97
CA VAL A 146 -6.94 16.60 -0.61
C VAL A 146 -8.16 16.84 0.25
N THR A 147 -8.80 15.76 0.68
CA THR A 147 -9.86 15.76 1.68
C THR A 147 -9.25 15.52 3.05
N LEU A 148 -9.61 16.35 4.03
CA LEU A 148 -9.16 16.20 5.41
C LEU A 148 -10.30 15.62 6.25
N LEU A 149 -10.02 14.55 6.98
CA LEU A 149 -10.92 13.94 7.96
C LEU A 149 -10.31 14.06 9.36
N VAL A 150 -11.16 14.08 10.36
CA VAL A 150 -10.78 13.98 11.77
C VAL A 150 -11.54 12.81 12.37
N ASN A 151 -10.81 11.83 12.90
CA ASN A 151 -11.38 10.59 13.44
C ASN A 151 -12.38 9.92 12.48
N GLY A 152 -12.04 9.88 11.19
CA GLY A 152 -12.83 9.26 10.12
C GLY A 152 -14.07 10.05 9.66
N ARG A 153 -14.26 11.29 10.13
CA ARG A 153 -15.42 12.13 9.75
C ARG A 153 -14.96 13.40 9.05
N ALA A 154 -15.75 13.90 8.10
CA ALA A 154 -15.54 15.20 7.50
C ALA A 154 -16.02 16.29 8.48
N PRO A 155 -15.13 17.08 9.08
CA PRO A 155 -15.53 18.08 10.05
C PRO A 155 -15.87 19.40 9.35
N ALA A 156 -16.70 20.25 9.97
CA ALA A 156 -16.98 21.58 9.44
C ALA A 156 -15.74 22.49 9.44
N THR A 157 -14.87 22.31 10.44
CA THR A 157 -13.55 22.96 10.55
C THR A 157 -12.48 21.91 10.79
N PHE A 158 -11.24 22.14 10.36
CA PHE A 158 -10.19 21.12 10.48
C PHE A 158 -9.75 20.89 11.93
N LEU A 159 -9.23 21.92 12.60
CA LEU A 159 -8.76 21.86 14.00
C LEU A 159 -9.46 22.90 14.89
N GLY A 160 -10.60 23.43 14.43
CA GLY A 160 -11.44 24.35 15.18
C GLY A 160 -11.59 25.73 14.54
N HIS A 161 -10.68 26.14 13.64
CA HIS A 161 -10.67 27.52 13.13
C HIS A 161 -10.94 27.64 11.63
N VAL A 162 -10.36 26.76 10.80
CA VAL A 162 -10.44 26.89 9.34
C VAL A 162 -11.58 26.02 8.82
N ALA A 163 -12.58 26.65 8.21
CA ALA A 163 -13.68 25.96 7.57
C ALA A 163 -13.20 25.11 6.37
N LEU A 164 -13.67 23.88 6.30
CA LEU A 164 -13.43 22.99 5.17
C LEU A 164 -14.64 23.07 4.23
N ALA A 165 -14.43 23.64 3.03
CA ALA A 165 -15.47 23.74 2.01
C ALA A 165 -15.93 22.36 1.50
N ASP A 166 -15.08 21.34 1.65
CA ASP A 166 -15.27 20.00 1.09
C ASP A 166 -15.77 19.00 2.14
N ALA A 167 -16.72 19.40 2.99
CA ALA A 167 -17.39 18.47 3.90
C ALA A 167 -18.11 17.40 3.07
N LEU A 168 -17.42 16.31 2.78
CA LEU A 168 -17.95 15.16 2.06
C LEU A 168 -19.14 14.64 2.87
N GLU A 169 -20.36 14.91 2.39
CA GLU A 169 -21.53 14.14 2.77
C GLU A 169 -21.27 12.69 2.33
N LEU A 170 -20.69 11.88 3.23
CA LEU A 170 -20.67 10.45 3.05
C LEU A 170 -22.13 10.01 2.91
N PRO A 171 -22.53 9.34 1.80
CA PRO A 171 -23.87 8.79 1.72
C PRO A 171 -24.04 7.81 2.90
N PRO A 172 -25.14 7.92 3.66
CA PRO A 172 -25.37 7.00 4.78
C PRO A 172 -25.38 5.56 4.24
N ASP A 173 -24.67 4.67 4.93
CA ASP A 173 -24.54 3.26 4.58
C ASP A 173 -25.86 2.62 4.11
N GLY A 174 -25.77 1.91 2.98
CA GLY A 174 -26.62 0.76 2.69
C GLY A 174 -27.74 0.98 1.68
N VAL A 175 -27.47 0.68 0.40
CA VAL A 175 -28.38 -0.12 -0.43
C VAL A 175 -27.55 -0.94 -1.43
N GLN A 176 -27.53 -2.25 -1.24
CA GLN A 176 -27.27 -3.18 -2.33
C GLN A 176 -28.41 -3.12 -3.34
N ARG A 177 -28.09 -2.92 -4.62
CA ARG A 177 -28.77 -3.51 -5.79
C ARG A 177 -27.66 -3.78 -6.80
N GLY A 178 -27.37 -5.00 -7.23
CA GLY A 178 -28.29 -6.11 -7.47
C GLY A 178 -28.98 -5.88 -8.81
N GLU A 179 -28.21 -6.00 -9.89
CA GLU A 179 -28.67 -6.41 -11.23
C GLU A 179 -27.65 -7.37 -11.84
#